data_AF-I1LFE1-F1
#
_entry.id   AF-I1LFE1-F1
#
_cell.length_a   1.000
_cell.length_b   1.000
_cell.length_c   1.000
_cell.angle_alpha   90.00
_cell.angle_beta   90.00
_cell.angle_gamma   90.00
#
_symmetry.space_group_name_H-M   'P 1'
#
loop_
_entity.id
_entity.type
_entity.pdbx_description
1 polymer ?
#
loop_
_entity_poly.entity_id
_entity_poly.type
_entity_poly.pdbx_seq_one_letter_code
_entity_poly.pdbx_strand_id
1 'polypeptide(L)'
;MCYFEIEVCSKVVRLNIAQVLTVISQKQKAALRDAYKNKKYLPLDLRPKKTRAIRRRLTKHQASLKTEREKKKELYFPLRKYAIKV
;
A
#
# COMPACT_ATOMS: atom_id res chain seq x y z
N MET A 1 -46.43 -3.18 -19.87
CA MET A 1 -45.82 -1.83 -19.69
C MET A 1 -45.69 -1.44 -18.23
N CYS A 2 -46.65 -1.71 -17.34
CA CYS A 2 -46.52 -1.37 -15.90
C CYS A 2 -45.44 -2.15 -15.11
N TYR A 3 -45.05 -3.36 -15.53
CA TYR A 3 -43.96 -4.11 -14.86
C TYR A 3 -42.55 -3.60 -15.19
N PHE A 4 -42.37 -2.93 -16.34
CA PHE A 4 -41.06 -2.42 -16.76
C PHE A 4 -40.66 -1.16 -15.98
N GLU A 5 -41.62 -0.32 -15.58
CA GLU A 5 -41.33 0.85 -14.73
C GLU A 5 -41.02 0.49 -13.26
N ILE A 6 -41.67 -0.55 -12.72
CA ILE A 6 -41.45 -1.01 -11.33
C ILE A 6 -40.01 -1.56 -11.18
N GLU A 7 -39.47 -2.23 -12.21
CA GLU A 7 -38.11 -2.75 -12.21
C GLU A 7 -37.05 -1.62 -12.22
N VAL A 8 -37.32 -0.54 -12.95
CA VAL A 8 -36.44 0.64 -13.02
C VAL A 8 -36.39 1.37 -11.67
N CYS A 9 -37.53 1.50 -10.98
CA CYS A 9 -37.59 2.14 -9.66
C CYS A 9 -36.75 1.40 -8.61
N SER A 10 -36.85 0.08 -8.54
CA SER A 10 -36.06 -0.73 -7.58
C SER A 10 -34.56 -0.63 -7.84
N LYS A 11 -34.13 -0.63 -9.12
CA LYS A 11 -32.71 -0.52 -9.49
C LYS A 11 -32.11 0.82 -9.07
N VAL A 12 -32.82 1.92 -9.30
CA VAL A 12 -32.36 3.27 -8.92
C VAL A 12 -32.24 3.39 -7.41
N VAL A 13 -33.25 2.94 -6.66
CA VAL A 13 -33.23 2.97 -5.18
C VAL A 13 -32.09 2.12 -4.62
N ARG A 14 -31.85 0.91 -5.15
CA ARG A 14 -30.74 0.04 -4.73
C ARG A 14 -29.38 0.69 -4.95
N LEU A 15 -29.18 1.35 -6.09
CA LEU A 15 -27.94 2.06 -6.40
C LEU A 15 -27.72 3.24 -5.46
N ASN A 16 -28.76 4.02 -5.18
CA ASN A 16 -28.67 5.16 -4.26
C ASN A 16 -28.33 4.71 -2.83
N ILE A 17 -28.96 3.63 -2.34
CA ILE A 17 -28.63 3.05 -1.02
C ILE A 17 -27.16 2.60 -1.01
N ALA A 18 -26.69 1.91 -2.05
CA ALA A 18 -25.30 1.47 -2.14
C ALA A 18 -24.31 2.64 -2.16
N GLN A 19 -24.64 3.74 -2.84
CA GLN A 19 -23.82 4.96 -2.87
C GLN A 19 -23.68 5.57 -1.47
N VAL A 20 -24.79 5.74 -0.74
CA VAL A 20 -24.78 6.29 0.63
C VAL A 20 -23.95 5.41 1.56
N LEU A 21 -24.13 4.09 1.52
CA LEU A 21 -23.35 3.14 2.31
C LEU A 21 -21.85 3.18 1.96
N THR A 22 -21.52 3.38 0.69
CA THR A 22 -20.13 3.52 0.24
C THR A 22 -19.49 4.77 0.84
N VAL A 23 -20.19 5.91 0.84
CA VAL A 23 -19.71 7.15 1.45
C VAL A 23 -19.49 6.98 2.96
N ILE A 24 -20.43 6.33 3.65
CA ILE A 24 -20.30 6.03 5.09
C ILE A 24 -19.06 5.17 5.34
N SER A 25 -18.88 4.09 4.57
CA SER A 25 -17.73 3.19 4.71
C SER A 25 -16.40 3.88 4.43
N GLN A 26 -16.34 4.76 3.43
CA GLN A 26 -15.15 5.55 3.12
C GLN A 26 -14.77 6.48 4.28
N LYS A 27 -15.75 7.22 4.84
CA LYS A 27 -15.52 8.11 5.99
C LYS A 27 -15.07 7.34 7.23
N GLN A 28 -15.71 6.21 7.53
CA GLN A 28 -15.30 5.35 8.65
C GLN A 28 -13.86 4.83 8.48
N LYS A 29 -13.50 4.35 7.29
CA LYS A 29 -12.13 3.92 7.00
C LYS A 29 -11.12 5.05 7.10
N ALA A 30 -11.46 6.27 6.69
CA ALA A 30 -10.59 7.43 6.82
C ALA A 30 -10.32 7.75 8.30
N ALA A 31 -11.38 7.85 9.12
CA ALA A 31 -11.25 8.07 10.56
C ALA A 31 -10.42 6.97 11.26
N LEU A 32 -10.60 5.70 10.86
CA LEU A 32 -9.78 4.60 11.37
C LEU A 32 -8.31 4.71 10.94
N ARG A 33 -8.02 5.14 9.69
CA ARG A 33 -6.62 5.37 9.26
C ARG A 33 -5.96 6.46 10.10
N ASP A 34 -6.69 7.54 10.40
CA ASP A 34 -6.16 8.64 11.21
C ASP A 34 -5.91 8.18 12.66
N ALA A 35 -6.84 7.43 13.25
CA ALA A 35 -6.71 6.90 14.61
C ALA A 35 -5.55 5.89 14.78
N TYR A 36 -5.09 5.25 13.70
CA TYR A 36 -4.02 4.24 13.72
C TYR A 36 -2.73 4.66 13.00
N LYS A 37 -2.62 5.91 12.50
CA LYS A 37 -1.52 6.38 11.64
C LYS A 37 -0.11 6.15 12.20
N ASN A 38 0.05 6.25 13.53
CA ASN A 38 1.35 6.15 14.21
C ASN A 38 1.44 4.95 15.15
N LYS A 39 0.44 4.07 15.16
CA LYS A 39 0.45 2.88 16.01
C LYS A 39 1.30 1.80 15.36
N LYS A 40 2.15 1.13 16.13
CA LYS A 40 3.02 0.04 15.65
C LYS A 40 2.23 -1.09 15.00
N TYR A 41 1.09 -1.45 15.57
CA TYR A 41 0.25 -2.54 15.07
C TYR A 41 -1.04 -2.00 14.46
N LEU A 42 -1.18 -2.23 13.16
CA LEU A 42 -2.42 -1.94 12.43
C LEU A 42 -3.28 -3.21 12.32
N PRO A 43 -4.63 -3.05 12.37
CA PRO A 43 -5.58 -4.08 11.96
C PRO A 43 -5.28 -4.61 10.56
N LEU A 44 -5.64 -5.87 10.29
CA LEU A 44 -5.33 -6.55 9.03
C LEU A 44 -5.88 -5.81 7.80
N ASP A 45 -7.06 -5.20 7.92
CA ASP A 45 -7.74 -4.50 6.82
C ASP A 45 -7.06 -3.20 6.39
N LEU A 46 -6.37 -2.53 7.33
CA LEU A 46 -5.68 -1.27 7.07
C LEU A 46 -4.24 -1.49 6.57
N ARG A 47 -3.74 -2.73 6.63
CA ARG A 47 -2.40 -3.05 6.14
C ARG A 47 -2.34 -2.90 4.62
N PRO A 48 -1.18 -2.53 4.06
CA PRO A 48 -1.01 -2.48 2.62
C PRO A 48 -1.24 -3.86 2.00
N LYS A 49 -2.18 -3.94 1.05
CA LYS A 49 -2.50 -5.16 0.31
C LYS A 49 -1.40 -5.43 -0.73
N LYS A 50 -0.36 -6.15 -0.31
CA LYS A 50 0.75 -6.63 -1.15
C LYS A 50 0.78 -8.16 -1.13
N THR A 51 1.51 -8.76 -2.07
CA THR A 51 1.68 -10.22 -2.09
C THR A 51 2.36 -10.71 -0.80
N ARG A 52 2.08 -11.96 -0.41
CA ARG A 52 2.67 -12.58 0.79
C ARG A 52 4.20 -12.57 0.75
N ALA A 53 4.79 -12.82 -0.42
CA ALA A 53 6.23 -12.76 -0.63
C ALA A 53 6.80 -11.36 -0.32
N ILE A 54 6.15 -10.29 -0.83
CA ILE A 54 6.58 -8.90 -0.59
C ILE A 54 6.42 -8.51 0.89
N ARG A 55 5.44 -9.06 1.62
CA ARG A 55 5.29 -8.80 3.05
C ARG A 55 6.35 -9.48 3.91
N ARG A 56 6.94 -10.59 3.44
CA ARG A 56 7.94 -11.39 4.17
C ARG A 56 9.40 -11.05 3.83
N ARG A 57 9.64 -10.37 2.71
CA ARG A 57 11.00 -9.95 2.32
C ARG A 57 11.59 -8.96 3.33
N LEU A 58 12.92 -8.82 3.30
CA LEU A 58 13.65 -7.84 4.10
C LEU A 58 13.21 -6.40 3.79
N THR A 59 13.27 -5.54 4.81
CA THR A 59 13.07 -4.10 4.63
C THR A 59 14.25 -3.50 3.85
N LYS A 60 14.03 -2.36 3.17
CA LYS A 60 15.10 -1.68 2.43
C LYS A 60 16.30 -1.34 3.33
N HIS A 61 16.01 -0.91 4.56
CA HIS A 61 17.03 -0.62 5.55
C HIS A 61 17.86 -1.88 5.88
N GLN A 62 17.20 -2.99 6.21
CA GLN A 62 17.87 -4.26 6.48
C GLN A 62 18.72 -4.73 5.29
N ALA A 63 18.20 -4.62 4.07
CA ALA A 63 18.93 -5.00 2.86
C ALA A 63 20.14 -4.09 2.58
N SER A 64 20.11 -2.83 3.04
CA SER A 64 21.22 -1.88 2.89
C SER A 64 22.24 -1.94 4.03
N LEU A 65 21.98 -2.70 5.10
CA LEU A 65 22.92 -2.81 6.22
C LEU A 65 24.18 -3.54 5.74
N LYS A 66 25.31 -2.82 5.82
CA LYS A 66 26.64 -3.34 5.55
C LYS A 66 27.43 -3.41 6.85
N THR A 67 28.34 -4.37 6.92
CA THR A 67 29.26 -4.46 8.06
C THR A 67 30.24 -3.28 8.05
N GLU A 68 30.78 -2.90 9.21
CA GLU A 68 31.79 -1.84 9.29
C GLU A 68 33.04 -2.15 8.44
N ARG A 69 33.39 -3.42 8.32
CA ARG A 69 34.48 -3.89 7.45
C ARG A 69 34.18 -3.64 5.98
N GLU A 70 32.98 -3.97 5.53
CA GLU A 70 32.55 -3.76 4.15
C GLU A 70 32.46 -2.27 3.80
N LYS A 71 31.89 -1.45 4.70
CA LYS A 71 31.87 0.01 4.54
C LYS A 71 33.28 0.59 4.35
N LYS A 72 34.23 0.20 5.21
CA LYS A 72 35.64 0.62 5.08
C LYS A 72 36.24 0.20 3.74
N LYS A 73 35.99 -1.03 3.30
CA LYS A 73 36.47 -1.53 2.00
C LYS A 73 35.92 -0.69 0.83
N GLU A 74 34.63 -0.37 0.85
CA GLU A 74 33.99 0.45 -0.18
C GLU A 74 34.49 1.89 -0.19
N LEU A 75 34.74 2.47 1.00
CA LEU A 75 35.29 3.82 1.14
C LEU A 75 36.73 3.89 0.60
N TYR A 76 37.56 2.91 0.92
CA TYR A 76 38.97 2.91 0.51
C TYR A 76 39.17 2.51 -0.95
N PHE A 77 38.38 1.56 -1.47
CA PHE A 77 38.55 0.99 -2.80
C PHE A 77 37.27 1.07 -3.64
N PRO A 78 36.82 2.29 -4.03
CA PRO A 78 35.71 2.43 -4.94
C PRO A 78 36.11 1.96 -6.36
N LEU A 79 35.17 1.32 -7.06
CA LEU A 79 35.35 0.98 -8.47
C LEU A 79 35.41 2.27 -9.30
N ARG A 80 36.58 2.56 -9.87
CA ARG A 80 36.81 3.72 -10.73
C ARG A 80 36.56 3.33 -12.18
N LYS A 81 35.90 4.21 -12.93
CA LYS A 81 35.75 4.05 -14.38
C LYS A 81 37.03 4.53 -15.06
N TYR A 82 37.64 3.71 -15.90
CA TYR A 82 38.79 4.07 -16.73
C TYR A 82 38.62 3.49 -18.13
N ALA A 83 39.28 4.11 -19.11
CA ALA A 83 39.37 3.62 -20.47
C ALA A 83 40.84 3.43 -20.83
N ILE A 84 41.16 2.32 -21.49
CA ILE A 84 42.50 2.08 -22.01
C ILE A 84 42.48 2.54 -23.46
N LYS A 85 43.35 3.48 -23.79
CA LYS A 85 43.56 3.88 -25.18
C LYS A 85 44.45 2.83 -25.84
N VAL A 86 43.96 2.23 -26.92
CA VAL A 86 44.75 1.41 -27.84
C VAL A 86 45.57 2.34 -28.74
#